data_AF-A0A661CPP0-F1
#
_entry.id   AF-A0A661CPP0-F1
#
_cell.length_a   1.000
_cell.length_b   1.000
_cell.length_c   1.000
_cell.angle_alpha   90.00
_cell.angle_beta   90.00
_cell.angle_gamma   90.00
#
_symmetry.space_group_name_H-M   'P 1'
#
loop_
_entity.id
_entity.type
_entity.pdbx_description
1 polymer ?
#
loop_
_entity_poly.entity_id
_entity_poly.type
_entity_poly.pdbx_seq_one_letter_code
_entity_poly.pdbx_strand_id
1 'polypeptide(L)'
;MGEDYEQLLKEHNKLLKRIDLLVRLGDRQQGQLRKLKDAAETANLAKSEFIASMSHELRTPLNGILGFTQILKRDKSLNPQQRDAVNTIEQSGRHLLILINDVLDMSKIEAGKMELHLHDFHFSNFLKSIIDIIQIQAKHKNIEFQSEINVSLPTAVNGDETRLRQLLVNLLGNAVKFTEQGFVNFRVSYCEHTSNPSQEGIEHAPSFEDKIRFEIEDSGPGIKTDELETIFEPFKQVGAQRYMTEGTGLGLPLCKKLVKMMGGTLGVKSTFGKGSLFWFDLVLPSVEGWYPIETSQTEPRIIGYKGKPRRILIVDDKNENRGFLFELLSSLEFDIAEAFNGDTAIEIALPFQPDVIFMDLLMPVMDGIEATRRIRQIAELTEVIIIAISANVSDETQKTSSAAGCNDFIAKPFTTEEVLEKLGSQLKLEWEYDIDNSVQLSQNQGESEKTEQPIVKPPAEMVKMLTDLAMLGDIKSIINKIEQLEHTDSKFAPFIAQVRQLAEGFQIQELNEYLESFFNQDGIEPALVEPPTEMIKMLYDLAMMGDVESITEQIDQLEKTDSQFAWFADQVRPLAEGFQVRKISELLESFLNKKDS
;
A
#
# COMPACT_ATOMS: atom_id res chain seq x y z
N MET A 1 -79.74 5.64 -43.69
CA MET A 1 -78.94 6.62 -42.93
C MET A 1 -79.10 6.50 -41.42
N GLY A 2 -80.29 6.19 -40.87
CA GLY A 2 -80.45 6.01 -39.41
C GLY A 2 -79.82 4.73 -38.82
N GLU A 3 -79.98 3.58 -39.48
CA GLU A 3 -79.46 2.29 -38.98
C GLU A 3 -77.92 2.22 -38.97
N ASP A 4 -77.27 2.82 -39.97
CA ASP A 4 -75.81 2.88 -40.10
C ASP A 4 -75.17 3.74 -38.99
N TYR A 5 -75.87 4.81 -38.59
CA TYR A 5 -75.46 5.69 -37.49
C TYR A 5 -75.63 5.02 -36.12
N GLU A 6 -76.71 4.26 -35.92
CA GLU A 6 -76.91 3.45 -34.70
C GLU A 6 -75.86 2.34 -34.55
N GLN A 7 -75.46 1.71 -35.66
CA GLN A 7 -74.44 0.68 -35.66
C GLN A 7 -73.05 1.25 -35.34
N LEU A 8 -72.71 2.41 -35.91
CA LEU A 8 -71.49 3.14 -35.59
C LEU A 8 -71.44 3.59 -34.12
N LEU A 9 -72.55 4.07 -33.57
CA LEU A 9 -72.68 4.43 -32.15
C LEU A 9 -72.51 3.22 -31.22
N LYS A 10 -73.03 2.04 -31.60
CA LYS A 10 -72.83 0.81 -30.83
C LYS A 10 -71.36 0.37 -30.84
N GLU A 11 -70.68 0.43 -31.98
CA GLU A 11 -69.26 0.11 -32.07
C GLU A 11 -68.39 1.11 -31.29
N HIS A 12 -68.67 2.41 -31.39
CA HIS A 12 -67.98 3.44 -30.63
C HIS A 12 -68.13 3.25 -29.12
N ASN A 13 -69.35 2.98 -28.63
CA ASN A 13 -69.59 2.68 -27.22
C ASN A 13 -68.91 1.38 -26.75
N LYS A 14 -68.80 0.37 -27.62
CA LYS A 14 -68.07 -0.87 -27.34
C LYS A 14 -66.56 -0.61 -27.25
N LEU A 15 -66.03 0.27 -28.11
CA LEU A 15 -64.63 0.70 -28.08
C LEU A 15 -64.31 1.49 -26.80
N LEU A 16 -65.16 2.44 -26.42
CA LEU A 16 -65.02 3.21 -25.17
C LEU A 16 -65.00 2.31 -23.93
N LYS A 17 -65.90 1.31 -23.87
CA LYS A 17 -65.89 0.30 -22.79
C LYS A 17 -64.61 -0.53 -22.77
N ARG A 18 -64.05 -0.84 -23.94
CA ARG A 18 -62.78 -1.59 -24.05
C ARG A 18 -61.59 -0.74 -23.58
N ILE A 19 -61.56 0.55 -23.92
CA ILE A 19 -60.54 1.49 -23.47
C ILE A 19 -60.63 1.68 -21.95
N ASP A 20 -61.82 1.91 -21.38
CA ASP A 20 -62.01 2.01 -19.92
C ASP A 20 -61.55 0.75 -19.18
N LEU A 21 -61.85 -0.44 -19.72
CA LEU A 21 -61.36 -1.69 -19.16
C LEU A 21 -59.83 -1.80 -19.18
N LEU A 22 -59.19 -1.40 -20.29
CA LEU A 22 -57.73 -1.42 -20.43
C LEU A 22 -57.05 -0.42 -19.49
N VAL A 23 -57.61 0.77 -19.32
CA VAL A 23 -57.12 1.79 -18.36
C VAL A 23 -57.20 1.24 -16.94
N ARG A 24 -58.35 0.67 -16.53
CA ARG A 24 -58.49 0.08 -15.20
C ARG A 24 -57.57 -1.11 -14.95
N LEU A 25 -57.29 -1.92 -15.98
CA LEU A 25 -56.32 -3.01 -15.90
C LEU A 25 -54.90 -2.46 -15.73
N GLY A 26 -54.54 -1.40 -16.47
CA GLY A 26 -53.28 -0.68 -16.32
C GLY A 26 -53.10 -0.11 -14.92
N ASP A 27 -54.10 0.60 -14.40
CA ASP A 27 -54.07 1.18 -13.05
C ASP A 27 -53.93 0.10 -11.97
N ARG A 28 -54.61 -1.05 -12.14
CA ARG A 28 -54.51 -2.16 -11.20
C ARG A 28 -53.14 -2.82 -11.23
N GLN A 29 -52.55 -3.00 -12.40
CA GLN A 29 -51.19 -3.50 -12.55
C GLN A 29 -50.16 -2.53 -11.95
N GLN A 30 -50.31 -1.22 -12.19
CA GLN A 30 -49.47 -0.19 -11.58
C GLN A 30 -49.60 -0.17 -10.06
N GLY A 31 -50.82 -0.31 -9.52
CA GLY A 31 -51.06 -0.39 -8.08
C GLY A 31 -50.44 -1.64 -7.44
N GLN A 32 -50.48 -2.80 -8.12
CA GLN A 32 -49.80 -4.02 -7.66
C GLN A 32 -48.28 -3.89 -7.71
N LEU A 33 -47.74 -3.35 -8.80
CA LEU A 33 -46.31 -3.08 -8.96
C LEU A 33 -45.79 -2.14 -7.87
N ARG A 34 -46.54 -1.08 -7.55
CA ARG A 34 -46.18 -0.14 -6.49
C ARG A 34 -46.15 -0.81 -5.12
N LYS A 35 -47.17 -1.60 -4.78
CA LYS A 35 -47.19 -2.36 -3.52
C LYS A 35 -46.04 -3.36 -3.40
N LEU A 36 -45.71 -4.06 -4.49
CA LEU A 36 -44.56 -4.98 -4.52
C LEU A 36 -43.23 -4.23 -4.37
N LYS A 37 -43.10 -3.06 -5.00
CA LYS A 37 -41.94 -2.18 -4.86
C LYS A 37 -41.78 -1.68 -3.43
N ASP A 38 -42.83 -1.12 -2.84
CA ASP A 38 -42.81 -0.58 -1.48
C ASP A 38 -42.46 -1.70 -0.45
N ALA A 39 -43.00 -2.90 -0.64
CA ALA A 39 -42.69 -4.07 0.19
C ALA A 39 -41.22 -4.51 0.03
N ALA A 40 -40.69 -4.50 -1.20
CA ALA A 40 -39.29 -4.83 -1.48
C ALA A 40 -38.31 -3.80 -0.88
N GLU A 41 -38.63 -2.50 -0.98
CA GLU A 41 -37.83 -1.43 -0.38
C GLU A 41 -37.82 -1.53 1.15
N THR A 42 -38.98 -1.77 1.77
CA THR A 42 -39.09 -1.98 3.22
C THR A 42 -38.27 -3.18 3.69
N ALA A 43 -38.32 -4.29 2.94
CA ALA A 43 -37.51 -5.47 3.23
C ALA A 43 -36.00 -5.21 3.09
N ASN A 44 -35.57 -4.46 2.07
CA ASN A 44 -34.17 -4.08 1.89
C ASN A 44 -33.67 -3.16 3.01
N LEU A 45 -34.47 -2.20 3.46
CA LEU A 45 -34.14 -1.32 4.58
C LEU A 45 -33.94 -2.12 5.87
N ALA A 46 -34.89 -3.00 6.20
CA ALA A 46 -34.80 -3.87 7.38
C ALA A 46 -33.59 -4.82 7.32
N LYS A 47 -33.32 -5.42 6.14
CA LYS A 47 -32.12 -6.24 5.91
C LYS A 47 -30.83 -5.44 6.17
N SER A 48 -30.78 -4.19 5.72
CA SER A 48 -29.59 -3.36 5.84
C SER A 48 -29.35 -2.87 7.26
N GLU A 49 -30.40 -2.49 7.98
CA GLU A 49 -30.31 -2.14 9.40
C GLU A 49 -29.89 -3.34 10.25
N PHE A 50 -30.42 -4.52 9.96
CA PHE A 50 -30.01 -5.75 10.63
C PHE A 50 -28.51 -6.05 10.41
N ILE A 51 -28.02 -5.95 9.17
CA ILE A 51 -26.60 -6.20 8.86
C ILE A 51 -25.70 -5.12 9.50
N ALA A 52 -26.13 -3.86 9.50
CA ALA A 52 -25.41 -2.75 10.16
C ALA A 52 -25.26 -2.98 11.67
N SER A 53 -26.35 -3.33 12.34
CA SER A 53 -26.35 -3.66 13.77
C SER A 53 -25.48 -4.89 14.07
N MET A 54 -25.63 -5.96 13.29
CA MET A 54 -24.82 -7.17 13.46
C MET A 54 -23.33 -6.93 13.25
N SER A 55 -22.96 -6.10 12.28
CA SER A 55 -21.55 -5.76 12.07
C SER A 55 -20.94 -5.08 13.29
N HIS A 56 -21.65 -4.12 13.88
CA HIS A 56 -21.18 -3.46 15.10
C HIS A 56 -21.03 -4.46 16.26
N GLU A 57 -22.01 -5.36 16.44
CA GLU A 57 -21.95 -6.40 17.48
C GLU A 57 -20.85 -7.43 17.25
N LEU A 58 -20.48 -7.71 16.01
CA LEU A 58 -19.37 -8.62 15.66
C LEU A 58 -18.00 -7.92 15.76
N ARG A 59 -17.92 -6.63 15.45
CA ARG A 59 -16.66 -5.86 15.46
C ARG A 59 -16.10 -5.70 16.87
N THR A 60 -16.95 -5.40 17.86
CA THR A 60 -16.53 -5.19 19.25
C THR A 60 -15.78 -6.38 19.86
N PRO A 61 -16.31 -7.63 19.88
CA PRO A 61 -15.58 -8.76 20.42
C PRO A 61 -14.34 -9.11 19.58
N LEU A 62 -14.40 -8.90 18.26
CA LEU A 62 -13.30 -9.19 17.36
C LEU A 62 -12.11 -8.24 17.56
N ASN A 63 -12.37 -6.95 17.77
CA ASN A 63 -11.35 -5.97 18.16
C ASN A 63 -10.72 -6.33 19.52
N GLY A 64 -11.52 -6.87 20.45
CA GLY A 64 -11.00 -7.43 21.71
C GLY A 64 -10.01 -8.58 21.47
N ILE A 65 -10.38 -9.56 20.65
CA ILE A 65 -9.51 -10.68 20.27
C ILE A 65 -8.22 -10.16 19.63
N LEU A 66 -8.32 -9.25 18.66
CA LEU A 66 -7.17 -8.67 17.99
C LEU A 66 -6.25 -7.90 18.95
N GLY A 67 -6.83 -7.10 19.85
CA GLY A 67 -6.07 -6.40 20.89
C GLY A 67 -5.27 -7.36 21.77
N PHE A 68 -5.88 -8.47 22.21
CA PHE A 68 -5.16 -9.49 22.97
C PHE A 68 -4.07 -10.20 22.15
N THR A 69 -4.30 -10.50 20.87
CA THR A 69 -3.24 -11.08 20.02
C THR A 69 -2.04 -10.14 19.85
N GLN A 70 -2.28 -8.84 19.75
CA GLN A 70 -1.21 -7.83 19.66
C GLN A 70 -0.42 -7.74 20.97
N ILE A 71 -1.10 -7.80 22.13
CA ILE A 71 -0.45 -7.85 23.44
C ILE A 71 0.42 -9.11 23.56
N LEU A 72 -0.12 -10.27 23.20
CA LEU A 72 0.61 -11.55 23.26
C LEU A 72 1.85 -11.55 22.35
N LYS A 73 1.80 -10.94 21.16
CA LYS A 73 2.97 -10.86 20.25
C LYS A 73 4.16 -10.11 20.83
N ARG A 74 3.91 -9.17 21.76
CA ARG A 74 4.96 -8.39 22.44
C ARG A 74 5.67 -9.18 23.53
N ASP A 75 5.09 -10.30 23.98
CA ASP A 75 5.71 -11.17 24.98
C ASP A 75 6.88 -11.95 24.36
N LYS A 76 8.08 -11.69 24.86
CA LYS A 76 9.33 -12.35 24.41
C LYS A 76 9.46 -13.78 24.93
N SER A 77 8.60 -14.21 25.85
CA SER A 77 8.59 -15.58 26.41
C SER A 77 7.86 -16.59 25.52
N LEU A 78 7.13 -16.13 24.49
CA LEU A 78 6.46 -17.02 23.54
C LEU A 78 7.47 -17.84 22.75
N ASN A 79 7.26 -19.16 22.72
CA ASN A 79 8.02 -20.03 21.84
C ASN A 79 7.57 -19.85 20.37
N PRO A 80 8.36 -20.34 19.39
CA PRO A 80 8.04 -20.16 17.97
C PRO A 80 6.64 -20.68 17.57
N GLN A 81 6.24 -21.86 18.07
CA GLN A 81 4.91 -22.42 17.78
C GLN A 81 3.76 -21.57 18.34
N GLN A 82 3.94 -21.00 19.54
CA GLN A 82 2.96 -20.10 20.15
C GLN A 82 2.88 -18.78 19.39
N ARG A 83 4.02 -18.24 18.93
CA ARG A 83 4.05 -17.02 18.11
C ARG A 83 3.35 -17.24 16.77
N ASP A 84 3.54 -18.38 16.13
CA ASP A 84 2.83 -18.75 14.90
C ASP A 84 1.33 -18.90 15.12
N ALA A 85 0.92 -19.51 16.24
CA ALA A 85 -0.49 -19.63 16.63
C ALA A 85 -1.13 -18.24 16.85
N VAL A 86 -0.46 -17.33 17.55
CA VAL A 86 -0.96 -15.97 17.77
C VAL A 86 -1.04 -15.18 16.46
N ASN A 87 -0.04 -15.30 15.57
CA ASN A 87 -0.08 -14.71 14.24
C ASN A 87 -1.27 -15.24 13.41
N THR A 88 -1.55 -16.53 13.48
CA THR A 88 -2.68 -17.15 12.79
C THR A 88 -4.02 -16.63 13.31
N ILE A 89 -4.17 -16.47 14.64
CA ILE A 89 -5.38 -15.89 15.24
C ILE A 89 -5.56 -14.44 14.80
N GLU A 90 -4.48 -13.63 14.82
CA GLU A 90 -4.51 -12.24 14.38
C GLU A 90 -4.93 -12.13 12.91
N GLN A 91 -4.31 -12.92 12.03
CA GLN A 91 -4.61 -12.92 10.60
C GLN A 91 -6.05 -13.35 10.32
N SER A 92 -6.54 -14.36 11.04
CA SER A 92 -7.94 -14.81 10.96
C SER A 92 -8.91 -13.72 11.43
N GLY A 93 -8.60 -13.02 12.51
CA GLY A 93 -9.42 -11.92 13.02
C GLY A 93 -9.46 -10.72 12.07
N ARG A 94 -8.31 -10.33 11.49
CA ARG A 94 -8.23 -9.29 10.45
C ARG A 94 -9.03 -9.68 9.21
N HIS A 95 -8.94 -10.94 8.78
CA HIS A 95 -9.73 -11.45 7.66
C HIS A 95 -11.24 -11.38 7.94
N LEU A 96 -11.68 -11.71 9.16
CA LEU A 96 -13.08 -11.60 9.55
C LEU A 96 -13.59 -10.16 9.58
N LEU A 97 -12.75 -9.19 9.94
CA LEU A 97 -13.11 -7.77 9.83
C LEU A 97 -13.32 -7.33 8.39
N ILE A 98 -12.45 -7.76 7.46
CA ILE A 98 -12.61 -7.49 6.03
C ILE A 98 -13.93 -8.06 5.53
N LEU A 99 -14.23 -9.32 5.88
CA LEU A 99 -15.50 -9.99 5.57
C LEU A 99 -16.72 -9.19 6.02
N ILE A 100 -16.72 -8.76 7.28
CA ILE A 100 -17.82 -8.00 7.86
C ILE A 100 -17.99 -6.66 7.14
N ASN A 101 -16.89 -5.98 6.81
CA ASN A 101 -16.92 -4.72 6.08
C ASN A 101 -17.42 -4.90 4.63
N ASP A 102 -16.99 -5.94 3.93
CA ASP A 102 -17.45 -6.25 2.57
C ASP A 102 -18.97 -6.51 2.54
N VAL A 103 -19.49 -7.26 3.52
CA VAL A 103 -20.94 -7.53 3.64
C VAL A 103 -21.72 -6.24 3.92
N LEU A 104 -21.17 -5.36 4.75
CA LEU A 104 -21.78 -4.06 5.02
C LEU A 104 -21.80 -3.18 3.78
N ASP A 105 -20.67 -3.05 3.08
CA ASP A 105 -20.57 -2.23 1.88
C ASP A 105 -21.53 -2.73 0.81
N MET A 106 -21.60 -4.04 0.62
CA MET A 106 -22.57 -4.67 -0.28
C MET A 106 -24.01 -4.34 0.09
N SER A 107 -24.35 -4.37 1.39
CA SER A 107 -25.69 -4.06 1.89
C SER A 107 -26.04 -2.58 1.74
N LYS A 108 -25.08 -1.67 2.01
CA LYS A 108 -25.25 -0.22 1.80
C LYS A 108 -25.51 0.10 0.34
N ILE A 109 -24.79 -0.55 -0.59
CA ILE A 109 -25.03 -0.37 -2.01
C ILE A 109 -26.41 -0.91 -2.44
N GLU A 110 -26.82 -2.09 -1.94
CA GLU A 110 -28.16 -2.65 -2.23
C GLU A 110 -29.32 -1.76 -1.76
N ALA A 111 -29.13 -1.09 -0.62
CA ALA A 111 -30.10 -0.16 -0.07
C ALA A 111 -30.05 1.23 -0.70
N GLY A 112 -29.10 1.50 -1.60
CA GLY A 112 -28.87 2.85 -2.14
C GLY A 112 -28.41 3.86 -1.07
N LYS A 113 -27.84 3.39 0.03
CA LYS A 113 -27.34 4.22 1.15
C LYS A 113 -25.84 4.49 1.06
N MET A 114 -25.14 3.94 0.07
CA MET A 114 -23.74 4.28 -0.18
C MET A 114 -23.68 5.54 -1.04
N GLU A 115 -23.03 6.57 -0.52
CA GLU A 115 -22.79 7.83 -1.22
C GLU A 115 -21.34 7.88 -1.71
N LEU A 116 -21.13 8.52 -2.87
CA LEU A 116 -19.80 8.82 -3.39
C LEU A 116 -19.34 10.15 -2.82
N HIS A 117 -18.11 10.19 -2.31
CA HIS A 117 -17.49 11.41 -1.80
C HIS A 117 -16.46 11.89 -2.82
N LEU A 118 -16.91 12.74 -3.74
CA LEU A 118 -16.06 13.29 -4.79
C LEU A 118 -15.20 14.43 -4.23
N HIS A 119 -13.89 14.32 -4.41
CA HIS A 119 -12.93 15.38 -4.13
C HIS A 119 -11.83 15.38 -5.18
N ASP A 120 -11.06 16.48 -5.22
CA ASP A 120 -9.88 16.57 -6.07
C ASP A 120 -8.73 15.82 -5.39
N PHE A 121 -7.96 15.06 -6.17
CA PHE A 121 -6.76 14.39 -5.66
C PHE A 121 -5.71 14.22 -6.75
N HIS A 122 -4.45 14.09 -6.30
CA HIS A 122 -3.32 13.90 -7.19
C HIS A 122 -3.31 12.47 -7.75
N PHE A 123 -3.69 12.33 -9.02
CA PHE A 123 -3.92 11.04 -9.66
C PHE A 123 -2.63 10.22 -9.79
N SER A 124 -1.52 10.85 -10.17
CA SER A 124 -0.22 10.15 -10.30
C SER A 124 0.28 9.58 -8.97
N ASN A 125 0.22 10.36 -7.87
CA ASN A 125 0.61 9.91 -6.53
C ASN A 125 -0.31 8.81 -6.02
N PHE A 126 -1.62 8.95 -6.28
CA PHE A 126 -2.59 7.92 -6.01
C PHE A 126 -2.20 6.60 -6.69
N LEU A 127 -1.98 6.59 -8.01
CA LEU A 127 -1.58 5.40 -8.77
C LEU A 127 -0.27 4.79 -8.25
N LYS A 128 0.74 5.64 -7.97
CA LYS A 128 2.02 5.22 -7.41
C LYS A 128 1.84 4.49 -6.07
N SER A 129 1.01 5.03 -5.17
CA SER A 129 0.75 4.40 -3.88
C SER A 129 0.13 3.00 -4.00
N ILE A 130 -0.69 2.76 -5.03
CA ILE A 130 -1.27 1.43 -5.30
C ILE A 130 -0.21 0.49 -5.86
N ILE A 131 0.57 0.98 -6.83
CA ILE A 131 1.67 0.23 -7.45
C ILE A 131 2.64 -0.26 -6.38
N ASP A 132 3.06 0.60 -5.46
CA ASP A 132 4.01 0.24 -4.39
C ASP A 132 3.47 -0.88 -3.49
N ILE A 133 2.19 -0.81 -3.08
CA ILE A 133 1.53 -1.85 -2.27
C ILE A 133 1.54 -3.20 -3.00
N ILE A 134 1.21 -3.21 -4.29
CA ILE A 134 1.07 -4.43 -5.08
C ILE A 134 2.45 -4.99 -5.47
N GLN A 135 3.44 -4.14 -5.72
CA GLN A 135 4.82 -4.52 -6.00
C GLN A 135 5.40 -5.36 -4.84
N ILE A 136 5.15 -4.95 -3.60
CA ILE A 136 5.57 -5.70 -2.40
C ILE A 136 4.91 -7.09 -2.39
N GLN A 137 3.60 -7.17 -2.63
CA GLN A 137 2.86 -8.44 -2.65
C GLN A 137 3.36 -9.38 -3.76
N ALA A 138 3.63 -8.85 -4.95
CA ALA A 138 4.15 -9.61 -6.09
C ALA A 138 5.57 -10.12 -5.81
N LYS A 139 6.44 -9.28 -5.23
CA LYS A 139 7.81 -9.64 -4.83
C LYS A 139 7.84 -10.77 -3.81
N HIS A 140 6.95 -10.75 -2.81
CA HIS A 140 6.82 -11.85 -1.84
C HIS A 140 6.46 -13.21 -2.47
N LYS A 141 5.84 -13.20 -3.65
CA LYS A 141 5.49 -14.40 -4.42
C LYS A 141 6.41 -14.67 -5.61
N ASN A 142 7.47 -13.87 -5.81
CA ASN A 142 8.32 -13.92 -7.00
C ASN A 142 7.53 -13.83 -8.33
N ILE A 143 6.53 -12.96 -8.37
CA ILE A 143 5.75 -12.64 -9.57
C ILE A 143 6.29 -11.32 -10.15
N GLU A 144 6.47 -11.28 -11.46
CA GLU A 144 6.87 -10.06 -12.17
C GLU A 144 5.68 -9.08 -12.19
N PHE A 145 5.90 -7.84 -11.73
CA PHE A 145 4.88 -6.81 -11.75
C PHE A 145 5.37 -5.62 -12.57
N GLN A 146 4.61 -5.27 -13.61
CA GLN A 146 4.91 -4.14 -14.48
C GLN A 146 3.72 -3.16 -14.50
N SER A 147 4.02 -1.86 -14.54
CA SER A 147 3.02 -0.81 -14.65
C SER A 147 3.27 0.08 -15.86
N GLU A 148 2.24 0.31 -16.67
CA GLU A 148 2.28 1.18 -17.85
C GLU A 148 1.24 2.30 -17.68
N ILE A 149 1.70 3.49 -17.29
CA ILE A 149 0.84 4.67 -17.13
C ILE A 149 1.06 5.61 -18.32
N ASN A 150 -0.02 5.94 -19.03
CA ASN A 150 0.06 6.87 -20.15
C ASN A 150 0.43 8.30 -19.68
N VAL A 151 1.44 8.90 -20.30
CA VAL A 151 2.00 10.23 -19.94
C VAL A 151 0.99 11.36 -20.15
N SER A 152 -0.02 11.18 -20.99
CA SER A 152 -1.04 12.20 -21.27
C SER A 152 -2.17 12.25 -20.23
N LEU A 153 -2.18 11.36 -19.25
CA LEU A 153 -3.17 11.36 -18.17
C LEU A 153 -3.07 12.63 -17.30
N PRO A 154 -4.17 13.09 -16.70
CA PRO A 154 -4.18 14.32 -15.93
C PRO A 154 -3.45 14.12 -14.61
N THR A 155 -2.71 15.15 -14.15
CA THR A 155 -1.99 15.12 -12.87
C THR A 155 -2.93 14.99 -11.68
N ALA A 156 -4.11 15.63 -11.76
CA ALA A 156 -5.15 15.57 -10.75
C ALA A 156 -6.52 15.36 -11.38
N VAL A 157 -7.37 14.64 -10.65
CA VAL A 157 -8.73 14.30 -11.08
C VAL A 157 -9.72 14.55 -9.95
N ASN A 158 -10.97 14.80 -10.32
CA ASN A 158 -12.08 14.80 -9.38
C ASN A 158 -12.71 13.39 -9.33
N GLY A 159 -12.79 12.80 -8.14
CA GLY A 159 -13.34 11.45 -7.97
C GLY A 159 -13.43 11.03 -6.52
N ASP A 160 -13.94 9.81 -6.28
CA ASP A 160 -13.92 9.20 -4.95
C ASP A 160 -12.65 8.34 -4.82
N GLU A 161 -11.58 8.92 -4.25
CA GLU A 161 -10.28 8.27 -4.09
C GLU A 161 -10.40 6.97 -3.29
N THR A 162 -11.22 6.95 -2.24
CA THR A 162 -11.38 5.79 -1.35
C THR A 162 -12.00 4.61 -2.09
N ARG A 163 -13.04 4.86 -2.90
CA ARG A 163 -13.69 3.80 -3.69
C ARG A 163 -12.83 3.34 -4.86
N LEU A 164 -12.09 4.24 -5.49
CA LEU A 164 -11.14 3.88 -6.53
C LEU A 164 -9.99 3.03 -5.97
N ARG A 165 -9.46 3.38 -4.79
CA ARG A 165 -8.46 2.60 -4.04
C ARG A 165 -8.97 1.19 -3.76
N GLN A 166 -10.17 1.08 -3.20
CA GLN A 166 -10.82 -0.20 -2.89
C GLN A 166 -10.97 -1.07 -4.14
N LEU A 167 -11.40 -0.48 -5.26
CA LEU A 167 -11.53 -1.17 -6.53
C LEU A 167 -10.19 -1.71 -7.05
N LEU A 168 -9.16 -0.86 -7.10
CA LEU A 168 -7.84 -1.24 -7.62
C LEU A 168 -7.13 -2.27 -6.75
N VAL A 169 -7.12 -2.08 -5.42
CA VAL A 169 -6.49 -3.04 -4.49
C VAL A 169 -7.17 -4.40 -4.57
N ASN A 170 -8.50 -4.46 -4.72
CA ASN A 170 -9.21 -5.72 -4.88
C ASN A 170 -8.86 -6.44 -6.19
N LEU A 171 -8.82 -5.72 -7.31
CA LEU A 171 -8.52 -6.32 -8.61
C LEU A 171 -7.06 -6.74 -8.75
N LEU A 172 -6.11 -5.84 -8.42
CA LEU A 172 -4.68 -6.13 -8.45
C LEU A 172 -4.27 -7.18 -7.39
N GLY A 173 -4.85 -7.09 -6.19
CA GLY A 173 -4.65 -8.09 -5.16
C GLY A 173 -5.11 -9.48 -5.59
N ASN A 174 -6.24 -9.57 -6.31
CA ASN A 174 -6.68 -10.84 -6.89
C ASN A 174 -5.71 -11.36 -7.97
N ALA A 175 -5.22 -10.50 -8.86
CA ALA A 175 -4.26 -10.88 -9.89
C ALA A 175 -2.99 -11.50 -9.29
N VAL A 176 -2.39 -10.86 -8.28
CA VAL A 176 -1.21 -11.38 -7.55
C VAL A 176 -1.57 -12.61 -6.72
N LYS A 177 -2.78 -12.67 -6.16
CA LYS A 177 -3.21 -13.80 -5.35
C LYS A 177 -3.34 -15.09 -6.17
N PHE A 178 -3.93 -15.04 -7.35
CA PHE A 178 -4.22 -16.23 -8.16
C PHE A 178 -3.09 -16.60 -9.13
N THR A 179 -2.13 -15.70 -9.35
CA THR A 179 -0.91 -16.01 -10.10
C THR A 179 0.08 -16.69 -9.16
N GLU A 180 0.54 -17.90 -9.48
CA GLU A 180 1.60 -18.59 -8.72
C GLU A 180 2.99 -18.24 -9.26
N GLN A 181 3.12 -18.14 -10.58
CA GLN A 181 4.34 -17.79 -11.31
C GLN A 181 3.97 -17.02 -12.57
N GLY A 182 4.87 -16.15 -13.05
CA GLY A 182 4.68 -15.34 -14.25
C GLY A 182 4.54 -13.87 -13.91
N PHE A 183 3.55 -13.18 -14.48
CA PHE A 183 3.45 -11.73 -14.43
C PHE A 183 2.05 -11.20 -14.10
N VAL A 184 2.03 -9.96 -13.62
CA VAL A 184 0.85 -9.10 -13.52
C VAL A 184 1.20 -7.73 -14.11
N ASN A 185 0.43 -7.29 -15.10
CA ASN A 185 0.60 -5.98 -15.73
C ASN A 185 -0.56 -5.06 -15.37
N PHE A 186 -0.25 -3.84 -14.97
CA PHE A 186 -1.23 -2.80 -14.69
C PHE A 186 -1.10 -1.67 -15.70
N ARG A 187 -2.13 -1.41 -16.51
CA ARG A 187 -2.12 -0.32 -17.50
C ARG A 187 -3.19 0.72 -17.20
N VAL A 188 -2.86 1.99 -17.37
CA VAL A 188 -3.81 3.10 -17.24
C VAL A 188 -3.67 4.03 -18.45
N SER A 189 -4.78 4.27 -19.15
CA SER A 189 -4.80 5.11 -20.35
C SER A 189 -6.16 5.76 -20.55
N TYR A 190 -6.27 6.76 -21.42
CA TYR A 190 -7.57 7.18 -21.93
C TYR A 190 -8.21 6.07 -22.78
N CYS A 191 -9.54 6.03 -22.82
CA CYS A 191 -10.26 5.20 -23.80
C CYS A 191 -9.98 5.70 -25.22
N GLU A 192 -9.44 4.85 -26.09
CA GLU A 192 -9.22 5.21 -27.50
C GLU A 192 -10.55 5.53 -28.21
N HIS A 193 -10.53 6.56 -29.05
CA HIS A 193 -11.62 6.86 -29.97
C HIS A 193 -11.83 5.70 -30.95
N THR A 194 -12.97 5.01 -30.87
CA THR A 194 -13.60 4.46 -32.07
C THR A 194 -14.33 5.59 -32.79
N SER A 195 -13.59 6.55 -33.35
CA SER A 195 -14.20 7.61 -34.17
C SER A 195 -14.60 7.02 -35.52
N ASN A 196 -15.89 6.77 -35.70
CA ASN A 196 -16.51 7.04 -36.99
C ASN A 196 -16.50 8.57 -37.17
N PRO A 197 -15.79 9.12 -38.17
CA PRO A 197 -15.67 10.56 -38.36
C PRO A 197 -16.91 11.07 -39.07
N SER A 198 -17.99 11.32 -38.34
CA SER A 198 -19.08 12.17 -38.81
C SER A 198 -20.05 12.46 -37.67
N GLN A 199 -19.91 13.60 -37.02
CA GLN A 199 -20.95 14.64 -36.95
C GLN A 199 -20.48 15.79 -36.08
N GLU A 200 -20.29 16.94 -36.72
CA GLU A 200 -20.12 18.24 -36.08
C GLU A 200 -21.40 18.66 -35.36
N GLY A 201 -21.22 19.26 -34.18
CA GLY A 201 -22.21 20.09 -33.51
C GLY A 201 -23.06 19.38 -32.47
N ILE A 202 -22.77 19.62 -31.19
CA ILE A 202 -23.64 20.32 -30.22
C ILE A 202 -22.87 20.46 -28.89
N GLU A 203 -23.14 21.57 -28.23
CA GLU A 203 -22.54 22.18 -27.04
C GLU A 203 -22.33 21.24 -25.83
N HIS A 204 -21.17 21.42 -25.19
CA HIS A 204 -20.82 21.04 -23.80
C HIS A 204 -21.44 19.75 -23.23
N ALA A 205 -21.34 18.64 -23.95
CA ALA A 205 -21.31 17.32 -23.32
C ALA A 205 -19.90 17.09 -22.71
N PRO A 206 -19.76 16.36 -21.57
CA PRO A 206 -18.43 16.01 -21.06
C PRO A 206 -17.65 15.36 -22.19
N SER A 207 -16.53 15.96 -22.57
CA SER A 207 -15.68 15.45 -23.62
C SER A 207 -15.32 14.01 -23.25
N PHE A 208 -15.43 13.09 -24.23
CA PHE A 208 -14.99 11.69 -24.06
C PHE A 208 -13.49 11.58 -23.70
N GLU A 209 -12.77 12.70 -23.69
CA GLU A 209 -11.40 12.88 -23.26
C GLU A 209 -11.19 12.55 -21.77
N ASP A 210 -12.20 12.62 -20.89
CA ASP A 210 -12.03 12.34 -19.46
C ASP A 210 -12.31 10.88 -19.06
N LYS A 211 -12.51 9.98 -20.03
CA LYS A 211 -12.79 8.58 -19.75
C LYS A 211 -11.49 7.76 -19.67
N ILE A 212 -11.09 7.43 -18.45
CA ILE A 212 -9.88 6.68 -18.13
C ILE A 212 -10.19 5.19 -18.01
N ARG A 213 -9.39 4.37 -18.69
CA ARG A 213 -9.40 2.92 -18.64
C ARG A 213 -8.26 2.42 -17.74
N PHE A 214 -8.60 1.45 -16.90
CA PHE A 214 -7.70 0.71 -16.04
C PHE A 214 -7.73 -0.75 -16.47
N GLU A 215 -6.58 -1.34 -16.76
CA GLU A 215 -6.43 -2.72 -17.19
C GLU A 215 -5.49 -3.47 -16.25
N ILE A 216 -5.91 -4.65 -15.82
CA ILE A 216 -5.16 -5.56 -14.96
C ILE A 216 -5.07 -6.89 -15.70
N GLU A 217 -3.89 -7.22 -16.19
CA GLU A 217 -3.59 -8.47 -16.87
C GLU A 217 -2.77 -9.38 -15.95
N ASP A 218 -3.17 -10.63 -15.82
CA ASP A 218 -2.46 -11.66 -15.07
C ASP A 218 -2.16 -12.86 -15.95
N SER A 219 -1.05 -13.56 -15.69
CA SER A 219 -0.71 -14.83 -16.34
C SER A 219 -1.17 -16.06 -15.53
N GLY A 220 -2.16 -15.89 -14.65
CA GLY A 220 -2.64 -16.91 -13.73
C GLY A 220 -3.41 -18.05 -14.42
N PRO A 221 -4.18 -18.86 -13.66
CA PRO A 221 -4.87 -20.03 -14.19
C PRO A 221 -5.99 -19.69 -15.18
N GLY A 222 -6.35 -18.42 -15.33
CA GLY A 222 -7.51 -18.01 -16.12
C GLY A 222 -8.84 -18.56 -15.59
N ILE A 223 -9.91 -18.20 -16.27
CA ILE A 223 -11.30 -18.47 -15.88
C ILE A 223 -11.98 -19.17 -17.06
N LYS A 224 -12.77 -20.21 -16.79
CA LYS A 224 -13.53 -20.90 -17.84
C LYS A 224 -14.67 -20.02 -18.34
N THR A 225 -15.04 -20.17 -19.61
CA THR A 225 -16.03 -19.31 -20.26
C THR A 225 -17.42 -19.39 -19.60
N ASP A 226 -17.81 -20.57 -19.09
CA ASP A 226 -19.05 -20.80 -18.34
C ASP A 226 -19.02 -20.20 -16.92
N GLU A 227 -17.85 -19.85 -16.40
CA GLU A 227 -17.67 -19.26 -15.07
C GLU A 227 -17.58 -17.71 -15.09
N LEU A 228 -17.42 -17.09 -16.27
CA LEU A 228 -17.20 -15.63 -16.41
C LEU A 228 -18.34 -14.75 -15.90
N GLU A 229 -19.59 -15.20 -15.98
CA GLU A 229 -20.71 -14.48 -15.36
C GLU A 229 -20.80 -14.77 -13.86
N THR A 230 -20.48 -16.02 -13.49
CA THR A 230 -20.59 -16.56 -12.14
C THR A 230 -19.64 -15.88 -11.14
N ILE A 231 -18.45 -15.44 -11.58
CA ILE A 231 -17.48 -14.74 -10.70
C ILE A 231 -17.97 -13.42 -10.11
N PHE A 232 -18.99 -12.81 -10.72
CA PHE A 232 -19.58 -11.57 -10.25
C PHE A 232 -20.82 -11.79 -9.37
N GLU A 233 -21.19 -13.03 -9.11
CA GLU A 233 -22.27 -13.36 -8.20
C GLU A 233 -21.79 -13.39 -6.74
N PRO A 234 -22.58 -12.84 -5.79
CA PRO A 234 -22.20 -12.82 -4.39
C PRO A 234 -21.96 -14.23 -3.82
N PHE A 235 -20.90 -14.39 -3.03
CA PHE A 235 -20.52 -15.62 -2.33
C PHE A 235 -20.15 -16.80 -3.26
N LYS A 236 -20.05 -16.57 -4.57
CA LYS A 236 -19.57 -17.60 -5.49
C LYS A 236 -18.06 -17.52 -5.62
N GLN A 237 -17.42 -18.68 -5.53
CA GLN A 237 -15.99 -18.86 -5.79
C GLN A 237 -15.84 -19.89 -6.91
N VAL A 238 -14.96 -19.62 -7.86
CA VAL A 238 -14.69 -20.50 -9.02
C VAL A 238 -13.19 -20.84 -9.04
N GLY A 239 -12.82 -21.93 -9.72
CA GLY A 239 -11.43 -22.40 -9.80
C GLY A 239 -11.09 -23.56 -8.86
N ALA A 240 -9.80 -23.88 -8.73
CA ALA A 240 -9.35 -25.05 -8.00
C ALA A 240 -9.56 -24.90 -6.47
N GLN A 241 -9.83 -26.03 -5.80
CA GLN A 241 -10.18 -26.09 -4.37
C GLN A 241 -9.11 -25.48 -3.43
N ARG A 242 -7.85 -25.44 -3.87
CA ARG A 242 -6.72 -24.77 -3.19
C ARG A 242 -6.88 -23.25 -3.09
N TYR A 243 -7.63 -22.64 -4.01
CA TYR A 243 -7.88 -21.19 -4.05
C TYR A 243 -9.21 -20.79 -3.39
N MET A 244 -10.05 -21.76 -3.02
CA MET A 244 -11.34 -21.52 -2.35
C MET A 244 -11.22 -21.32 -0.84
N THR A 245 -10.10 -21.69 -0.23
CA THR A 245 -9.87 -21.53 1.21
C THR A 245 -9.51 -20.10 1.63
N GLU A 246 -9.16 -19.24 0.68
CA GLU A 246 -8.84 -17.83 0.94
C GLU A 246 -9.82 -16.94 0.17
N GLY A 247 -10.57 -16.07 0.86
CA GLY A 247 -11.42 -15.04 0.24
C GLY A 247 -12.92 -15.22 0.47
N THR A 248 -13.66 -14.13 0.29
CA THR A 248 -15.05 -13.98 0.73
C THR A 248 -16.08 -14.30 -0.36
N GLY A 249 -15.63 -14.33 -1.62
CA GLY A 249 -16.52 -14.34 -2.80
C GLY A 249 -17.31 -13.03 -2.96
N LEU A 250 -16.97 -11.96 -2.24
CA LEU A 250 -17.65 -10.66 -2.31
C LEU A 250 -16.85 -9.59 -3.06
N GLY A 251 -15.53 -9.73 -3.18
CA GLY A 251 -14.66 -8.73 -3.80
C GLY A 251 -15.08 -8.34 -5.22
N LEU A 252 -15.18 -9.31 -6.16
CA LEU A 252 -15.58 -9.03 -7.55
C LEU A 252 -17.03 -8.52 -7.70
N PRO A 253 -18.04 -9.10 -7.01
CA PRO A 253 -19.39 -8.52 -6.96
C PRO A 253 -19.40 -7.06 -6.48
N LEU A 254 -18.62 -6.75 -5.44
CA LEU A 254 -18.48 -5.40 -4.90
C LEU A 254 -17.83 -4.47 -5.92
N CYS A 255 -16.73 -4.88 -6.56
CA CYS A 255 -16.07 -4.13 -7.64
C CYS A 255 -17.05 -3.78 -8.76
N LYS A 256 -17.86 -4.75 -9.22
CA LYS A 256 -18.87 -4.52 -10.28
C LYS A 256 -19.91 -3.48 -9.87
N LYS A 257 -20.36 -3.51 -8.61
CA LYS A 257 -21.31 -2.53 -8.09
C LYS A 257 -20.69 -1.15 -7.89
N LEU A 258 -19.47 -1.07 -7.37
CA LEU A 258 -18.73 0.19 -7.20
C LEU A 258 -18.51 0.88 -8.55
N VAL A 259 -18.00 0.15 -9.55
CA VAL A 259 -17.80 0.70 -10.89
C VAL A 259 -19.11 1.22 -11.48
N LYS A 260 -20.21 0.46 -11.34
CA LYS A 260 -21.52 0.91 -11.81
C LYS A 260 -22.01 2.17 -11.08
N MET A 261 -21.78 2.27 -9.77
CA MET A 261 -22.15 3.43 -8.96
C MET A 261 -21.32 4.67 -9.35
N MET A 262 -20.05 4.48 -9.68
CA MET A 262 -19.16 5.51 -10.23
C MET A 262 -19.41 5.82 -11.72
N GLY A 263 -20.52 5.32 -12.30
CA GLY A 263 -20.91 5.60 -13.69
C GLY A 263 -20.10 4.84 -14.75
N GLY A 264 -19.29 3.86 -14.35
CA GLY A 264 -18.40 3.09 -15.21
C GLY A 264 -18.91 1.72 -15.63
N THR A 265 -18.04 1.00 -16.34
CA THR A 265 -18.25 -0.40 -16.74
C THR A 265 -17.04 -1.27 -16.40
N LEU A 266 -17.27 -2.42 -15.76
CA LEU A 266 -16.26 -3.43 -15.45
C LEU A 266 -16.44 -4.62 -16.39
N GLY A 267 -15.35 -5.05 -17.02
CA GLY A 267 -15.31 -6.20 -17.92
C GLY A 267 -14.16 -7.14 -17.59
N VAL A 268 -14.24 -8.34 -18.16
CA VAL A 268 -13.23 -9.38 -18.02
C VAL A 268 -13.09 -10.12 -19.35
N LYS A 269 -11.86 -10.44 -19.73
CA LYS A 269 -11.52 -11.40 -20.78
C LYS A 269 -10.58 -12.41 -20.15
N SER A 270 -10.85 -13.70 -20.28
CA SER A 270 -9.98 -14.72 -19.69
C SER A 270 -9.95 -15.95 -20.56
N THR A 271 -8.80 -16.62 -20.57
CA THR A 271 -8.65 -17.93 -21.21
C THR A 271 -8.09 -18.89 -20.18
N PHE A 272 -8.81 -19.98 -19.93
CA PHE A 272 -8.39 -21.01 -18.98
C PHE A 272 -6.97 -21.52 -19.33
N GLY A 273 -6.07 -21.48 -18.35
CA GLY A 273 -4.66 -21.83 -18.44
C GLY A 273 -3.73 -20.76 -19.01
N LYS A 274 -4.23 -19.56 -19.39
CA LYS A 274 -3.41 -18.48 -19.97
C LYS A 274 -3.47 -17.15 -19.22
N GLY A 275 -4.35 -17.04 -18.21
CA GLY A 275 -4.52 -15.82 -17.45
C GLY A 275 -5.80 -15.03 -17.79
N SER A 276 -5.92 -13.85 -17.19
CA SER A 276 -7.10 -12.99 -17.31
C SER A 276 -6.72 -11.53 -17.50
N LEU A 277 -7.60 -10.78 -18.16
CA LEU A 277 -7.57 -9.34 -18.31
C LEU A 277 -8.87 -8.78 -17.73
N PHE A 278 -8.76 -8.15 -16.57
CA PHE A 278 -9.84 -7.33 -16.00
C PHE A 278 -9.64 -5.89 -16.45
N TRP A 279 -10.72 -5.22 -16.79
CA TRP A 279 -10.66 -3.80 -17.15
C TRP A 279 -11.89 -3.06 -16.65
N PHE A 280 -11.71 -1.79 -16.30
CA PHE A 280 -12.85 -0.92 -16.06
C PHE A 280 -12.58 0.48 -16.58
N ASP A 281 -13.67 1.17 -16.92
CA ASP A 281 -13.61 2.56 -17.35
C ASP A 281 -14.34 3.47 -16.36
N LEU A 282 -13.76 4.61 -16.06
CA LEU A 282 -14.37 5.67 -15.24
C LEU A 282 -14.22 7.02 -15.93
N VAL A 283 -15.21 7.88 -15.73
CA VAL A 283 -15.08 9.31 -16.06
C VAL A 283 -14.44 9.98 -14.85
N LEU A 284 -13.23 10.48 -15.03
CA LEU A 284 -12.47 11.16 -13.98
C LEU A 284 -12.08 12.54 -14.53
N PRO A 285 -12.94 13.56 -14.33
CA PRO A 285 -12.70 14.89 -14.87
C PRO A 285 -11.34 15.42 -14.42
N SER A 286 -10.56 15.91 -15.38
CA SER A 286 -9.30 16.60 -15.07
C SER A 286 -9.58 17.88 -14.29
N VAL A 287 -8.78 18.15 -13.26
CA VAL A 287 -8.86 19.39 -12.49
C VAL A 287 -7.91 20.40 -13.12
N GLU A 288 -8.47 21.35 -13.89
CA GLU A 288 -7.71 22.47 -14.45
C GLU A 288 -7.20 23.39 -13.33
N GLY A 289 -5.96 23.88 -13.46
CA GLY A 289 -5.37 24.74 -12.43
C GLY A 289 -4.92 23.99 -11.18
N TRP A 290 -4.96 22.65 -11.18
CA TRP A 290 -4.04 21.85 -10.37
C TRP A 290 -2.66 21.98 -10.99
N TYR A 291 -2.06 23.14 -10.80
CA TYR A 291 -0.64 23.29 -11.02
C TYR A 291 0.01 22.24 -10.12
N PRO A 292 0.95 21.45 -10.63
CA PRO A 292 2.02 21.08 -9.76
C PRO A 292 2.46 22.42 -9.13
N ILE A 293 2.35 22.56 -7.82
CA ILE A 293 3.59 22.99 -7.18
C ILE A 293 4.57 21.96 -7.72
N GLU A 294 5.46 22.39 -8.62
CA GLU A 294 6.48 21.53 -9.17
C GLU A 294 7.18 20.89 -7.97
N THR A 295 6.77 19.67 -7.60
CA THR A 295 7.55 18.78 -6.74
C THR A 295 8.62 18.12 -7.62
N SER A 296 9.26 18.98 -8.40
CA SER A 296 10.48 18.83 -9.18
C SER A 296 11.32 20.11 -8.97
N GLN A 297 11.26 20.67 -7.78
CA GLN A 297 12.32 21.45 -7.14
C GLN A 297 11.91 21.42 -5.68
N THR A 298 12.72 20.73 -4.87
CA THR A 298 12.84 20.94 -3.42
C THR A 298 11.83 21.98 -2.91
N GLU A 299 10.62 21.54 -2.53
CA GLU A 299 9.91 22.31 -1.52
C GLU A 299 10.94 22.43 -0.41
N PRO A 300 11.31 23.65 -0.01
CA PRO A 300 12.37 23.78 0.96
C PRO A 300 11.93 22.93 2.13
N ARG A 301 12.73 21.89 2.43
CA ARG A 301 12.35 20.91 3.42
C ARG A 301 12.13 21.71 4.70
N ILE A 302 10.96 21.55 5.30
CA ILE A 302 10.76 22.11 6.63
C ILE A 302 11.78 21.39 7.51
N ILE A 303 12.75 22.14 8.01
CA ILE A 303 13.84 21.63 8.86
C ILE A 303 13.61 21.98 10.32
N GLY A 304 12.64 22.85 10.60
CA GLY A 304 12.30 23.28 11.94
C GLY A 304 11.25 24.38 11.91
N TYR A 305 11.08 25.08 13.02
CA TYR A 305 10.18 26.22 13.14
C TYR A 305 10.78 27.28 14.07
N LYS A 306 10.46 28.55 13.83
CA LYS A 306 10.89 29.65 14.68
C LYS A 306 10.02 29.78 15.92
N GLY A 307 10.66 30.13 17.03
CA GLY A 307 9.98 30.55 18.25
C GLY A 307 10.34 29.69 19.44
N LYS A 308 9.41 29.59 20.40
CA LYS A 308 9.60 28.78 21.60
C LYS A 308 9.38 27.31 21.27
N PRO A 309 10.13 26.38 21.90
CA PRO A 309 9.88 24.95 21.77
C PRO A 309 8.41 24.63 22.06
N ARG A 310 7.79 23.87 21.16
CA ARG A 310 6.41 23.44 21.25
C ARG A 310 6.34 21.99 21.67
N ARG A 311 5.38 21.71 22.55
CA ARG A 311 5.10 20.38 23.09
C ARG A 311 3.94 19.74 22.37
N ILE A 312 4.13 18.52 21.89
CA ILE A 312 3.11 17.77 21.16
C ILE A 312 2.83 16.45 21.89
N LEU A 313 1.57 16.18 22.18
CA LEU A 313 1.12 14.88 22.68
C LEU A 313 0.46 14.11 21.54
N ILE A 314 1.01 12.94 21.20
CA ILE A 314 0.47 12.04 20.19
C ILE A 314 -0.32 10.93 20.87
N VAL A 315 -1.60 10.79 20.53
CA VAL A 315 -2.52 9.81 21.15
C VAL A 315 -3.14 8.94 20.08
N ASP A 316 -2.72 7.67 20.02
CA ASP A 316 -3.25 6.67 19.09
C ASP A 316 -2.97 5.28 19.68
N ASP A 317 -3.83 4.29 19.48
CA ASP A 317 -3.62 2.95 20.05
C ASP A 317 -2.62 2.11 19.23
N LYS A 318 -2.49 2.40 17.93
CA LYS A 318 -1.61 1.70 17.00
C LYS A 318 -0.21 2.30 17.01
N ASN A 319 0.78 1.43 17.19
CA ASN A 319 2.18 1.84 17.27
C ASN A 319 2.70 2.40 15.93
N GLU A 320 2.18 1.89 14.83
CA GLU A 320 2.55 2.33 13.48
C GLU A 320 2.15 3.79 13.24
N ASN A 321 0.93 4.17 13.64
CA ASN A 321 0.43 5.54 13.50
C ASN A 321 1.18 6.52 14.42
N ARG A 322 1.37 6.14 15.70
CA ARG A 322 2.16 6.96 16.62
C ARG A 322 3.60 7.10 16.15
N GLY A 323 4.22 6.00 15.72
CA GLY A 323 5.60 5.97 15.24
C GLY A 323 5.82 6.90 14.06
N PHE A 324 4.91 6.91 13.09
CA PHE A 324 4.97 7.83 11.95
C PHE A 324 4.94 9.30 12.39
N LEU A 325 3.96 9.69 13.22
CA LEU A 325 3.87 11.07 13.72
C LEU A 325 5.06 11.45 14.60
N PHE A 326 5.54 10.51 15.42
CA PHE A 326 6.70 10.70 16.26
C PHE A 326 7.95 10.95 15.43
N GLU A 327 8.21 10.13 14.41
CA GLU A 327 9.37 10.27 13.52
C GLU A 327 9.32 11.58 12.74
N LEU A 328 8.17 11.90 12.16
CA LEU A 328 7.96 13.15 11.43
C LEU A 328 8.23 14.38 12.32
N LEU A 329 7.59 14.45 13.48
CA LEU A 329 7.64 15.65 14.33
C LEU A 329 8.95 15.74 15.13
N SER A 330 9.57 14.61 15.48
CA SER A 330 10.88 14.63 16.16
C SER A 330 11.96 15.22 15.26
N SER A 331 11.85 15.02 13.94
CA SER A 331 12.79 15.59 12.96
C SER A 331 12.75 17.13 12.88
N LEU A 332 11.72 17.76 13.45
CA LEU A 332 11.51 19.22 13.48
C LEU A 332 11.74 19.83 14.87
N GLU A 333 12.39 19.10 15.78
CA GLU A 333 12.73 19.55 17.14
C GLU A 333 11.52 19.89 18.05
N PHE A 334 10.37 19.26 17.81
CA PHE A 334 9.26 19.29 18.78
C PHE A 334 9.59 18.45 20.03
N ASP A 335 9.14 18.91 21.20
CA ASP A 335 9.15 18.11 22.42
C ASP A 335 7.92 17.21 22.41
N ILE A 336 8.09 15.88 22.35
CA ILE A 336 7.01 14.95 22.04
C ILE A 336 6.79 13.97 23.20
N ALA A 337 5.52 13.82 23.58
CA ALA A 337 5.06 12.74 24.43
C ALA A 337 4.06 11.86 23.65
N GLU A 338 4.00 10.58 24.02
CA GLU A 338 3.08 9.60 23.42
C GLU A 338 2.12 9.04 24.48
N ALA A 339 0.88 8.80 24.07
CA ALA A 339 -0.12 8.07 24.85
C ALA A 339 -0.83 7.05 23.94
N PHE A 340 -1.29 5.94 24.51
CA PHE A 340 -1.87 4.83 23.75
C PHE A 340 -3.38 4.67 23.93
N ASN A 341 -4.01 5.54 24.73
CA ASN A 341 -5.46 5.65 24.89
C ASN A 341 -5.82 7.00 25.56
N GLY A 342 -7.11 7.29 25.67
CA GLY A 342 -7.60 8.54 26.29
C GLY A 342 -7.23 8.73 27.76
N ASP A 343 -7.20 7.68 28.58
CA ASP A 343 -6.86 7.79 30.02
C ASP A 343 -5.40 8.21 30.21
N THR A 344 -4.47 7.52 29.55
CA THR A 344 -3.04 7.85 29.57
C THR A 344 -2.76 9.22 28.96
N ALA A 345 -3.55 9.64 27.96
CA ALA A 345 -3.46 10.98 27.41
C ALA A 345 -3.76 12.05 28.46
N ILE A 346 -4.80 11.86 29.28
CA ILE A 346 -5.14 12.81 30.36
C ILE A 346 -4.04 12.83 31.44
N GLU A 347 -3.54 11.65 31.85
CA GLU A 347 -2.47 11.53 32.84
C GLU A 347 -1.18 12.22 32.41
N ILE A 348 -0.85 12.16 31.13
CA ILE A 348 0.36 12.77 30.56
C ILE A 348 0.15 14.24 30.25
N ALA A 349 -1.02 14.64 29.74
CA ALA A 349 -1.27 16.01 29.30
C ALA A 349 -1.11 17.03 30.44
N LEU A 350 -1.54 16.70 31.66
CA LEU A 350 -1.47 17.64 32.78
C LEU A 350 -0.03 17.99 33.20
N PRO A 351 0.89 17.04 33.46
CA PRO A 351 2.28 17.36 33.77
C PRO A 351 3.07 17.84 32.54
N PHE A 352 2.75 17.32 31.34
CA PHE A 352 3.48 17.66 30.12
C PHE A 352 3.14 19.07 29.60
N GLN A 353 1.90 19.52 29.80
CA GLN A 353 1.39 20.80 29.29
C GLN A 353 1.64 20.93 27.77
N PRO A 354 1.02 20.07 26.93
CA PRO A 354 1.19 20.15 25.49
C PRO A 354 0.64 21.48 24.95
N ASP A 355 1.22 21.96 23.84
CA ASP A 355 0.63 23.02 23.02
C ASP A 355 -0.42 22.44 22.05
N VAL A 356 -0.19 21.20 21.57
CA VAL A 356 -1.09 20.47 20.66
C VAL A 356 -1.22 19.01 21.08
N ILE A 357 -2.41 18.46 20.91
CA ILE A 357 -2.69 17.04 21.05
C ILE A 357 -3.24 16.51 19.72
N PHE A 358 -2.54 15.53 19.14
CA PHE A 358 -3.09 14.70 18.07
C PHE A 358 -3.88 13.54 18.71
N MET A 359 -5.20 13.52 18.52
CA MET A 359 -6.10 12.62 19.25
C MET A 359 -6.84 11.67 18.31
N ASP A 360 -6.49 10.39 18.33
CA ASP A 360 -7.31 9.38 17.65
C ASP A 360 -8.71 9.29 18.29
N LEU A 361 -9.75 9.41 17.47
CA LEU A 361 -11.13 9.33 17.95
C LEU A 361 -11.54 7.92 18.36
N LEU A 362 -10.91 6.88 17.81
CA LEU A 362 -11.30 5.49 18.06
C LEU A 362 -10.17 4.72 18.73
N MET A 363 -10.19 4.69 20.06
CA MET A 363 -9.20 3.98 20.88
C MET A 363 -9.88 3.11 21.95
N PRO A 364 -9.25 2.01 22.38
CA PRO A 364 -9.74 1.19 23.48
C PRO A 364 -9.60 1.92 24.84
N VAL A 365 -10.31 1.41 25.85
CA VAL A 365 -10.38 1.94 27.22
C VAL A 365 -11.12 3.28 27.31
N MET A 366 -10.59 4.31 26.67
CA MET A 366 -11.21 5.62 26.53
C MET A 366 -10.98 6.14 25.12
N ASP A 367 -12.07 6.46 24.44
CA ASP A 367 -12.05 7.05 23.10
C ASP A 367 -11.60 8.51 23.12
N GLY A 368 -11.18 9.02 21.96
CA GLY A 368 -10.67 10.38 21.85
C GLY A 368 -11.73 11.46 22.08
N ILE A 369 -13.01 11.15 21.90
CA ILE A 369 -14.11 12.10 22.10
C ILE A 369 -14.29 12.36 23.60
N GLU A 370 -14.36 11.30 24.41
CA GLU A 370 -14.45 11.39 25.86
C GLU A 370 -13.16 11.96 26.46
N ALA A 371 -11.99 11.54 25.97
CA ALA A 371 -10.71 12.11 26.39
C ALA A 371 -10.67 13.62 26.17
N THR A 372 -11.09 14.09 24.99
CA THR A 372 -11.19 15.51 24.67
C THR A 372 -12.11 16.25 25.65
N ARG A 373 -13.30 15.71 25.93
CA ARG A 373 -14.24 16.34 26.89
C ARG A 373 -13.63 16.49 28.28
N ARG A 374 -12.90 15.48 28.74
CA ARG A 374 -12.24 15.51 30.05
C ARG A 374 -11.06 16.49 30.08
N ILE A 375 -10.23 16.51 29.03
CA ILE A 375 -9.13 17.48 28.90
C ILE A 375 -9.68 18.91 28.95
N ARG A 376 -10.81 19.18 28.29
CA ARG A 376 -11.48 20.50 28.31
C ARG A 376 -12.05 20.89 29.68
N GLN A 377 -12.25 19.96 30.60
CA GLN A 377 -12.69 20.24 31.97
C GLN A 377 -11.53 20.56 32.93
N ILE A 378 -10.29 20.33 32.50
CA ILE A 378 -9.09 20.64 33.28
C ILE A 378 -8.69 22.08 32.98
N ALA A 379 -8.75 22.94 34.00
CA ALA A 379 -8.60 24.39 33.85
C ALA A 379 -7.29 24.78 33.13
N GLU A 380 -6.21 24.06 33.42
CA GLU A 380 -4.87 24.24 32.86
C GLU A 380 -4.76 23.84 31.38
N LEU A 381 -5.65 22.95 30.89
CA LEU A 381 -5.60 22.40 29.53
C LEU A 381 -6.74 22.91 28.63
N THR A 382 -7.61 23.79 29.15
CA THR A 382 -8.81 24.26 28.43
C THR A 382 -8.49 24.81 27.04
N GLU A 383 -7.36 25.52 26.92
CA GLU A 383 -6.93 26.20 25.68
C GLU A 383 -6.01 25.35 24.81
N VAL A 384 -5.67 24.11 25.20
CA VAL A 384 -4.76 23.29 24.39
C VAL A 384 -5.38 22.97 23.04
N ILE A 385 -4.60 23.03 21.97
CA ILE A 385 -5.12 22.71 20.63
C ILE A 385 -5.28 21.19 20.54
N ILE A 386 -6.47 20.73 20.13
CA ILE A 386 -6.72 19.29 19.92
C ILE A 386 -7.10 19.07 18.46
N ILE A 387 -6.28 18.31 17.75
CA ILE A 387 -6.50 17.91 16.36
C ILE A 387 -6.97 16.45 16.37
N ALA A 388 -8.22 16.23 15.98
CA ALA A 388 -8.81 14.90 15.92
C ALA A 388 -8.26 14.11 14.72
N ILE A 389 -7.94 12.84 14.91
CA ILE A 389 -7.54 11.93 13.84
C ILE A 389 -8.54 10.78 13.76
N SER A 390 -9.08 10.47 12.57
CA SER A 390 -10.09 9.40 12.43
C SER A 390 -10.04 8.70 11.08
N ALA A 391 -10.28 7.39 11.09
CA ALA A 391 -10.49 6.59 9.87
C ALA A 391 -11.90 6.73 9.27
N ASN A 392 -12.83 7.36 10.00
CA ASN A 392 -14.19 7.64 9.53
C ASN A 392 -14.39 9.16 9.39
N VAL A 393 -14.60 9.62 8.16
CA VAL A 393 -14.67 11.05 7.80
C VAL A 393 -16.12 11.51 7.59
N SER A 394 -17.10 10.84 8.21
CA SER A 394 -18.49 11.27 8.08
C SER A 394 -18.71 12.66 8.70
N ASP A 395 -19.60 13.46 8.11
CA ASP A 395 -20.03 14.76 8.65
C ASP A 395 -20.44 14.67 10.13
N GLU A 396 -21.03 13.54 10.53
CA GLU A 396 -21.42 13.26 11.91
C GLU A 396 -20.20 13.11 12.84
N THR A 397 -19.13 12.47 12.36
CA THR A 397 -17.89 12.29 13.13
C THR A 397 -17.20 13.64 13.36
N GLN A 398 -17.12 14.48 12.32
CA GLN A 398 -16.54 15.83 12.42
C GLN A 398 -17.36 16.75 13.33
N LYS A 399 -18.69 16.69 13.24
CA LYS A 399 -19.58 17.44 14.15
C LYS A 399 -19.42 16.99 15.59
N THR A 400 -19.30 15.68 15.82
CA THR A 400 -19.17 15.11 17.16
C THR A 400 -17.83 15.46 17.80
N SER A 401 -16.73 15.41 17.05
CA SER A 401 -15.40 15.78 17.54
C SER A 401 -15.30 17.28 17.84
N SER A 402 -15.85 18.13 16.95
CA SER A 402 -15.93 19.58 17.18
C SER A 402 -16.77 19.92 18.42
N ALA A 403 -17.94 19.28 18.58
CA ALA A 403 -18.79 19.47 19.76
C ALA A 403 -18.15 18.98 21.07
N ALA A 404 -17.22 18.02 21.00
CA ALA A 404 -16.43 17.58 22.15
C ALA A 404 -15.32 18.58 22.53
N GLY A 405 -14.95 19.48 21.63
CA GLY A 405 -13.95 20.53 21.85
C GLY A 405 -12.68 20.40 21.02
N CYS A 406 -12.66 19.58 19.96
CA CYS A 406 -11.54 19.54 19.01
C CYS A 406 -11.49 20.82 18.17
N ASN A 407 -10.28 21.31 17.91
CA ASN A 407 -10.00 22.53 17.13
C ASN A 407 -9.89 22.24 15.64
N ASP A 408 -9.45 21.04 15.26
CA ASP A 408 -9.29 20.63 13.87
C ASP A 408 -9.45 19.11 13.71
N PHE A 409 -9.40 18.65 12.47
CA PHE A 409 -9.60 17.25 12.10
C PHE A 409 -8.68 16.84 10.94
N ILE A 410 -8.15 15.62 11.01
CA ILE A 410 -7.31 14.95 10.00
C ILE A 410 -7.88 13.56 9.72
N ALA A 411 -8.03 13.21 8.44
CA ALA A 411 -8.52 11.90 8.03
C ALA A 411 -7.39 10.87 7.93
N LYS A 412 -7.63 9.61 8.34
CA LYS A 412 -6.69 8.51 8.07
C LYS A 412 -7.03 7.85 6.72
N PRO A 413 -6.03 7.49 5.89
CA PRO A 413 -4.60 7.79 6.04
C PRO A 413 -4.29 9.27 5.77
N PHE A 414 -3.36 9.84 6.52
CA PHE A 414 -2.92 11.24 6.39
C PHE A 414 -1.51 11.34 5.83
N THR A 415 -1.18 12.47 5.21
CA THR A 415 0.17 12.75 4.67
C THR A 415 0.97 13.68 5.58
N THR A 416 2.28 13.74 5.34
CA THR A 416 3.18 14.67 6.06
C THR A 416 2.73 16.12 5.90
N GLU A 417 2.36 16.50 4.68
CA GLU A 417 1.96 17.86 4.32
C GLU A 417 0.69 18.26 5.06
N GLU A 418 -0.31 17.37 5.11
CA GLU A 418 -1.56 17.62 5.84
C GLU A 418 -1.31 17.83 7.35
N VAL A 419 -0.45 17.02 7.96
CA VAL A 419 -0.08 17.15 9.37
C VAL A 419 0.62 18.49 9.63
N LEU A 420 1.62 18.85 8.81
CA LEU A 420 2.39 20.08 8.98
C LEU A 420 1.56 21.33 8.65
N GLU A 421 0.68 21.29 7.66
CA GLU A 421 -0.24 22.39 7.35
C GLU A 421 -1.17 22.68 8.53
N LYS A 422 -1.81 21.63 9.06
CA LYS A 422 -2.73 21.74 10.20
C LYS A 422 -2.02 22.21 11.46
N LEU A 423 -0.85 21.64 11.73
CA LEU A 423 -0.02 22.02 12.88
C LEU A 423 0.43 23.49 12.77
N GLY A 424 0.94 23.89 11.59
CA GLY A 424 1.40 25.24 11.32
C GLY A 424 0.30 26.28 11.43
N SER A 425 -0.89 25.99 10.89
CA SER A 425 -2.07 26.84 10.97
C SER A 425 -2.54 27.04 12.41
N GLN A 426 -2.68 25.94 13.17
CA GLN A 426 -3.23 25.97 14.53
C GLN A 426 -2.26 26.63 15.52
N LEU A 427 -0.98 26.30 15.45
CA LEU A 427 0.05 26.89 16.32
C LEU A 427 0.59 28.23 15.83
N LYS A 428 0.19 28.67 14.62
CA LYS A 428 0.70 29.86 13.94
C LYS A 428 2.23 29.83 13.85
N LEU A 429 2.76 28.70 13.41
CA LEU A 429 4.20 28.49 13.29
C LEU A 429 4.76 29.23 12.08
N GLU A 430 5.95 29.79 12.26
CA GLU A 430 6.79 30.25 11.16
C GLU A 430 7.79 29.14 10.87
N TRP A 431 7.53 28.36 9.82
CA TRP A 431 8.39 27.25 9.41
C TRP A 431 9.78 27.75 8.99
N GLU A 432 10.80 26.98 9.36
CA GLU A 432 12.16 27.12 8.85
C GLU A 432 12.35 26.15 7.70
N TYR A 433 12.91 26.70 6.65
CA TYR A 433 12.96 26.12 5.33
C TYR A 433 14.43 25.97 4.98
N ASP A 434 14.84 24.81 4.47
CA ASP A 434 16.16 24.65 3.88
C ASP A 434 16.22 25.44 2.56
N ILE A 435 16.72 26.68 2.63
CA ILE A 435 16.83 27.59 1.48
C ILE A 435 18.11 27.32 0.67
N ASP A 436 19.06 26.52 1.20
CA ASP A 436 20.40 26.41 0.62
C ASP A 436 20.47 25.50 -0.62
N ASN A 437 19.46 24.66 -0.87
CA ASN A 437 19.38 23.87 -2.11
C ASN A 437 18.56 24.49 -3.24
N SER A 438 17.76 25.54 -2.99
CA SER A 438 16.90 26.14 -4.05
C SER A 438 17.52 27.37 -4.74
N VAL A 439 18.51 28.03 -4.12
CA VAL A 439 19.12 29.26 -4.68
C VAL A 439 20.45 29.01 -5.40
N GLN A 440 21.14 27.88 -5.16
CA GLN A 440 22.41 27.59 -5.84
C GLN A 440 22.27 26.93 -7.23
N LEU A 441 21.12 26.34 -7.56
CA LEU A 441 20.89 25.70 -8.86
C LEU A 441 20.43 26.66 -9.97
N SER A 442 20.01 27.88 -9.62
CA SER A 442 19.42 28.85 -10.57
C SER A 442 20.35 30.01 -10.96
N GLN A 443 21.58 30.10 -10.41
CA GLN A 443 22.56 31.13 -10.79
C GLN A 443 23.94 30.61 -11.25
N ASN A 444 24.14 29.30 -11.35
CA ASN A 444 25.35 28.73 -11.95
C ASN A 444 25.09 28.02 -13.30
N GLN A 445 24.26 28.64 -14.15
CA GLN A 445 24.37 28.52 -15.63
C GLN A 445 25.19 29.70 -16.20
N GLY A 446 26.26 30.08 -15.51
CA GLY A 446 27.34 30.88 -16.03
C GLY A 446 28.63 30.11 -15.77
N GLU A 447 29.29 29.68 -16.86
CA GLU A 447 30.64 29.15 -16.95
C GLU A 447 31.43 29.08 -15.62
N SER A 448 31.39 27.93 -14.95
CA SER A 448 32.48 27.50 -14.09
C SER A 448 32.72 26.02 -14.26
N GLU A 449 33.96 25.73 -14.58
CA GLU A 449 34.52 24.42 -14.85
C GLU A 449 34.12 23.44 -13.75
N LYS A 450 33.56 22.30 -14.15
CA LYS A 450 33.46 21.11 -13.32
C LYS A 450 34.87 20.72 -12.89
N THR A 451 35.28 21.12 -11.69
CA THR A 451 36.23 20.31 -10.93
C THR A 451 35.45 19.18 -10.31
N GLU A 452 35.33 18.08 -11.06
CA GLU A 452 35.12 16.74 -10.49
C GLU A 452 36.19 16.55 -9.41
N GLN A 453 35.81 16.66 -8.14
CA GLN A 453 36.69 16.18 -7.09
C GLN A 453 36.70 14.65 -7.21
N PRO A 454 37.87 14.03 -7.40
CA PRO A 454 37.96 12.59 -7.60
C PRO A 454 37.43 11.87 -6.37
N ILE A 455 36.57 10.87 -6.58
CA ILE A 455 36.07 10.00 -5.51
C ILE A 455 37.29 9.35 -4.85
N VAL A 456 37.59 9.74 -3.62
CA VAL A 456 38.73 9.20 -2.87
C VAL A 456 38.37 7.82 -2.34
N LYS A 457 38.90 6.81 -3.01
CA LYS A 457 39.48 5.59 -2.42
C LYS A 457 39.09 5.20 -0.98
N PRO A 458 37.89 4.68 -0.63
CA PRO A 458 37.64 4.20 0.74
C PRO A 458 38.55 3.00 1.09
N PRO A 459 38.93 2.82 2.37
CA PRO A 459 39.68 1.63 2.80
C PRO A 459 38.97 0.33 2.41
N ALA A 460 39.70 -0.66 1.89
CA ALA A 460 39.12 -1.92 1.42
C ALA A 460 38.35 -2.69 2.51
N GLU A 461 38.79 -2.61 3.77
CA GLU A 461 38.09 -3.19 4.92
C GLU A 461 36.69 -2.58 5.13
N MET A 462 36.52 -1.30 4.79
CA MET A 462 35.26 -0.59 4.92
C MET A 462 34.30 -0.95 3.79
N VAL A 463 34.78 -0.99 2.55
CA VAL A 463 33.96 -1.43 1.42
C VAL A 463 33.51 -2.86 1.64
N LYS A 464 34.40 -3.74 2.13
CA LYS A 464 34.07 -5.14 2.49
C LYS A 464 33.01 -5.20 3.58
N MET A 465 33.17 -4.46 4.67
CA MET A 465 32.18 -4.41 5.75
C MET A 465 30.80 -3.92 5.27
N LEU A 466 30.75 -2.87 4.45
CA LEU A 466 29.49 -2.36 3.89
C LEU A 466 28.87 -3.35 2.91
N THR A 467 29.70 -4.10 2.16
CA THR A 467 29.26 -5.16 1.25
C THR A 467 28.67 -6.33 2.03
N ASP A 468 29.32 -6.78 3.11
CA ASP A 468 28.82 -7.85 3.97
C ASP A 468 27.48 -7.46 4.62
N LEU A 469 27.35 -6.22 5.10
CA LEU A 469 26.10 -5.69 5.65
C LEU A 469 24.99 -5.56 4.59
N ALA A 470 25.34 -5.17 3.36
CA ALA A 470 24.41 -5.10 2.24
C ALA A 470 23.94 -6.49 1.79
N MET A 471 24.81 -7.50 1.80
CA MET A 471 24.46 -8.90 1.55
C MET A 471 23.53 -9.48 2.63
N LEU A 472 23.71 -9.07 3.89
CA LEU A 472 22.84 -9.46 5.02
C LEU A 472 21.53 -8.66 5.08
N GLY A 473 21.37 -7.62 4.24
CA GLY A 473 20.19 -6.75 4.22
C GLY A 473 20.07 -5.84 5.45
N ASP A 474 21.15 -5.62 6.19
CA ASP A 474 21.16 -4.82 7.42
C ASP A 474 21.41 -3.33 7.12
N ILE A 475 20.41 -2.71 6.49
CA ILE A 475 20.41 -1.28 6.09
C ILE A 475 20.68 -0.37 7.29
N LYS A 476 20.13 -0.72 8.45
CA LYS A 476 20.30 0.06 9.68
C LYS A 476 21.77 0.09 10.12
N SER A 477 22.47 -1.04 10.02
CA SER A 477 23.91 -1.10 10.31
C SER A 477 24.74 -0.37 9.24
N ILE A 478 24.33 -0.38 7.97
CA ILE A 478 24.98 0.38 6.89
C ILE A 478 24.92 1.89 7.17
N ILE A 479 23.71 2.42 7.43
CA ILE A 479 23.49 3.85 7.70
C ILE A 479 24.28 4.29 8.94
N ASN A 480 24.20 3.52 10.03
CA ASN A 480 24.99 3.81 11.23
C ASN A 480 26.50 3.83 10.96
N LYS A 481 27.00 2.98 10.05
CA LYS A 481 28.43 2.88 9.76
C LYS A 481 28.93 4.03 8.92
N ILE A 482 28.16 4.47 7.93
CA ILE A 482 28.51 5.62 7.09
C ILE A 482 28.37 6.96 7.83
N GLU A 483 27.43 7.10 8.77
CA GLU A 483 27.33 8.26 9.66
C GLU A 483 28.56 8.39 10.59
N GLN A 484 29.02 7.27 11.16
CA GLN A 484 30.27 7.26 11.94
C GLN A 484 31.47 7.74 11.12
N LEU A 485 31.47 7.49 9.82
CA LEU A 485 32.56 7.84 8.92
C LEU A 485 32.52 9.30 8.44
N GLU A 486 31.32 9.85 8.26
CA GLU A 486 31.11 11.26 7.94
C GLU A 486 31.69 12.17 9.03
N HIS A 487 31.64 11.72 10.29
CA HIS A 487 32.26 12.41 11.42
C HIS A 487 33.78 12.19 11.56
N THR A 488 34.34 11.19 10.89
CA THR A 488 35.74 10.79 11.08
C THR A 488 36.66 11.33 9.98
N ASP A 489 36.21 11.39 8.72
CA ASP A 489 37.07 11.82 7.61
C ASP A 489 36.27 12.41 6.43
N SER A 490 36.33 13.73 6.28
CA SER A 490 35.55 14.49 5.28
C SER A 490 35.90 14.16 3.82
N LYS A 491 37.01 13.46 3.56
CA LYS A 491 37.43 13.08 2.21
C LYS A 491 36.56 11.99 1.57
N PHE A 492 35.73 11.28 2.36
CA PHE A 492 34.83 10.23 1.85
C PHE A 492 33.40 10.73 1.60
N ALA A 493 33.12 12.03 1.75
CA ALA A 493 31.78 12.59 1.59
C ALA A 493 31.07 12.17 0.28
N PRO A 494 31.75 12.13 -0.90
CA PRO A 494 31.10 11.70 -2.15
C PRO A 494 30.71 10.21 -2.13
N PHE A 495 31.53 9.35 -1.51
CA PHE A 495 31.24 7.93 -1.36
C PHE A 495 30.10 7.67 -0.36
N ILE A 496 30.12 8.38 0.77
CA ILE A 496 29.11 8.28 1.82
C ILE A 496 27.74 8.73 1.28
N ALA A 497 27.68 9.83 0.53
CA ALA A 497 26.45 10.33 -0.07
C ALA A 497 25.82 9.28 -1.01
N GLN A 498 26.64 8.62 -1.83
CA GLN A 498 26.16 7.60 -2.75
C GLN A 498 25.71 6.31 -2.02
N VAL A 499 26.47 5.84 -1.03
CA VAL A 499 26.06 4.68 -0.21
C VAL A 499 24.79 4.98 0.58
N ARG A 500 24.65 6.19 1.15
CA ARG A 500 23.47 6.64 1.88
C ARG A 500 22.24 6.66 0.97
N GLN A 501 22.35 7.26 -0.21
CA GLN A 501 21.26 7.31 -1.19
C GLN A 501 20.77 5.91 -1.56
N LEU A 502 21.69 4.99 -1.86
CA LEU A 502 21.34 3.62 -2.26
C LEU A 502 20.78 2.79 -1.08
N ALA A 503 21.28 3.00 0.14
CA ALA A 503 20.81 2.32 1.35
C ALA A 503 19.42 2.80 1.80
N GLU A 504 19.19 4.13 1.86
CA GLU A 504 17.91 4.74 2.23
C GLU A 504 16.83 4.50 1.16
N GLY A 505 17.24 4.41 -0.12
CA GLY A 505 16.37 4.01 -1.23
C GLY A 505 16.03 2.51 -1.26
N PHE A 506 16.53 1.70 -0.31
CA PHE A 506 16.41 0.23 -0.30
C PHE A 506 16.92 -0.43 -1.60
N GLN A 507 17.82 0.23 -2.33
CA GLN A 507 18.38 -0.22 -3.61
C GLN A 507 19.59 -1.15 -3.37
N ILE A 508 19.37 -2.27 -2.67
CA ILE A 508 20.44 -3.19 -2.21
C ILE A 508 21.29 -3.74 -3.37
N GLN A 509 20.68 -3.98 -4.53
CA GLN A 509 21.41 -4.48 -5.70
C GLN A 509 22.35 -3.42 -6.27
N GLU A 510 21.86 -2.19 -6.46
CA GLU A 510 22.67 -1.06 -6.94
C GLU A 510 23.73 -0.67 -5.91
N LEU A 511 23.43 -0.80 -4.61
CA LEU A 511 24.39 -0.62 -3.53
C LEU A 511 25.53 -1.65 -3.61
N ASN A 512 25.22 -2.92 -3.85
CA ASN A 512 26.23 -3.96 -4.02
C ASN A 512 27.07 -3.71 -5.27
N GLU A 513 26.45 -3.41 -6.42
CA GLU A 513 27.17 -3.07 -7.67
C GLU A 513 28.08 -1.84 -7.48
N TYR A 514 27.61 -0.83 -6.74
CA TYR A 514 28.39 0.36 -6.41
C TYR A 514 29.57 0.04 -5.48
N LEU A 515 29.37 -0.76 -4.43
CA LEU A 515 30.45 -1.19 -3.53
C LEU A 515 31.46 -2.10 -4.25
N GLU A 516 30.99 -3.00 -5.11
CA GLU A 516 31.80 -3.86 -5.99
C GLU A 516 32.67 -3.04 -6.96
N SER A 517 32.20 -1.88 -7.41
CA SER A 517 32.98 -1.00 -8.29
C SER A 517 34.29 -0.50 -7.67
N PHE A 518 34.38 -0.41 -6.33
CA PHE A 518 35.61 -0.01 -5.62
C PHE A 518 36.61 -1.15 -5.42
N PHE A 519 36.16 -2.41 -5.56
CA PHE A 519 37.04 -3.56 -5.66
C PHE A 519 37.66 -3.65 -7.06
N ASN A 520 36.89 -3.31 -8.11
CA ASN A 520 37.33 -3.42 -9.51
C ASN A 520 38.31 -2.34 -9.99
N GLN A 521 38.58 -1.30 -9.19
CA GLN A 521 39.53 -0.22 -9.56
C GLN A 521 40.96 -0.43 -9.07
N ASP A 522 41.22 -1.40 -8.17
CA ASP A 522 42.59 -1.88 -7.97
C ASP A 522 42.77 -3.12 -8.83
N GLY A 523 43.44 -2.95 -9.97
CA GLY A 523 43.94 -4.04 -10.79
C GLY A 523 45.05 -4.82 -10.10
N ILE A 524 44.77 -5.39 -8.93
CA ILE A 524 45.43 -6.55 -8.35
C ILE A 524 44.31 -7.32 -7.62
N GLU A 525 43.56 -8.16 -8.34
CA GLU A 525 43.11 -9.40 -7.72
C GLU A 525 44.38 -10.02 -7.10
N PRO A 526 44.43 -10.38 -5.80
CA PRO A 526 45.34 -11.44 -5.44
C PRO A 526 44.89 -12.60 -6.31
N ALA A 527 45.67 -12.92 -7.35
CA ALA A 527 45.35 -13.98 -8.29
C ALA A 527 44.78 -15.12 -7.47
N LEU A 528 43.52 -15.49 -7.68
CA LEU A 528 42.85 -16.49 -6.86
C LEU A 528 43.68 -17.75 -6.99
N VAL A 529 44.54 -17.99 -5.99
CA VAL A 529 45.47 -19.10 -6.02
C VAL A 529 44.61 -20.30 -5.72
N GLU A 530 44.34 -21.10 -6.75
CA GLU A 530 43.68 -22.38 -6.55
C GLU A 530 44.52 -23.23 -5.61
N PRO A 531 43.89 -23.94 -4.64
CA PRO A 531 44.60 -24.92 -3.85
C PRO A 531 45.33 -25.93 -4.75
N PRO A 532 46.44 -26.53 -4.28
CA PRO A 532 47.13 -27.58 -5.01
C PRO A 532 46.15 -28.66 -5.49
N THR A 533 46.26 -29.11 -6.74
CA THR A 533 45.32 -30.07 -7.33
C THR A 533 45.24 -31.37 -6.51
N GLU A 534 46.31 -31.78 -5.83
CA GLU A 534 46.31 -32.91 -4.91
C GLU A 534 45.36 -32.72 -3.72
N MET A 535 45.26 -31.49 -3.21
CA MET A 535 44.34 -31.13 -2.12
C MET A 535 42.88 -31.17 -2.60
N ILE A 536 42.60 -30.60 -3.78
CA ILE A 536 41.26 -30.61 -4.37
C ILE A 536 40.81 -32.05 -4.63
N LYS A 537 41.72 -32.90 -5.12
CA LYS A 537 41.47 -34.31 -5.36
C LYS A 537 41.25 -35.10 -4.06
N MET A 538 42.03 -34.82 -3.02
CA MET A 538 41.82 -35.40 -1.68
C MET A 538 40.45 -35.04 -1.13
N LEU A 539 40.05 -33.76 -1.20
CA LEU A 539 38.72 -33.31 -0.77
C LEU A 539 37.60 -33.94 -1.60
N TYR A 540 37.82 -34.14 -2.90
CA TYR A 540 36.86 -34.81 -3.78
C TYR A 540 36.70 -36.29 -3.41
N ASP A 541 37.80 -36.98 -3.13
CA ASP A 541 37.79 -38.38 -2.69
C ASP A 541 37.08 -38.52 -1.33
N LEU A 542 37.34 -37.60 -0.39
CA LEU A 542 36.62 -37.54 0.89
C LEU A 542 35.12 -37.27 0.70
N ALA A 543 34.75 -36.39 -0.24
CA ALA A 543 33.36 -36.14 -0.59
C ALA A 543 32.70 -37.39 -1.19
N MET A 544 33.39 -38.11 -2.08
CA MET A 544 32.89 -39.38 -2.61
C MET A 544 32.74 -40.47 -1.54
N MET A 545 33.56 -40.44 -0.49
CA MET A 545 33.47 -41.32 0.68
C MET A 545 32.41 -40.86 1.71
N GLY A 546 31.86 -39.64 1.56
CA GLY A 546 30.88 -39.06 2.48
C GLY A 546 31.47 -38.61 3.83
N ASP A 547 32.78 -38.44 3.91
CA ASP A 547 33.50 -38.09 5.15
C ASP A 547 33.56 -36.57 5.35
N VAL A 548 32.43 -35.99 5.76
CA VAL A 548 32.24 -34.54 5.95
C VAL A 548 33.07 -33.98 7.11
N GLU A 549 33.36 -34.79 8.12
CA GLU A 549 34.15 -34.39 9.29
C GLU A 549 35.60 -34.16 8.87
N SER A 550 36.19 -35.10 8.12
CA SER A 550 37.52 -34.94 7.53
C SER A 550 37.59 -33.78 6.53
N ILE A 551 36.53 -33.54 5.74
CA ILE A 551 36.48 -32.38 4.81
C ILE A 551 36.55 -31.06 5.58
N THR A 552 35.76 -30.91 6.63
CA THR A 552 35.75 -29.70 7.47
C THR A 552 37.11 -29.47 8.11
N GLU A 553 37.73 -30.52 8.66
CA GLU A 553 39.06 -30.41 9.27
C GLU A 553 40.14 -30.01 8.24
N GLN A 554 40.10 -30.58 7.04
CA GLN A 554 41.04 -30.25 5.97
C GLN A 554 40.86 -28.81 5.43
N ILE A 555 39.61 -28.32 5.36
CA ILE A 555 39.32 -26.93 4.97
C ILE A 555 39.82 -25.94 6.02
N ASP A 556 39.57 -26.22 7.30
CA ASP A 556 40.04 -25.37 8.39
C ASP A 556 41.57 -25.36 8.49
N GLN A 557 42.23 -26.49 8.20
CA GLN A 557 43.69 -26.55 8.09
C GLN A 557 44.21 -25.76 6.89
N LEU A 558 43.52 -25.81 5.75
CA LEU A 558 43.89 -25.09 4.54
C LEU A 558 43.86 -23.57 4.76
N GLU A 559 42.79 -23.06 5.36
CA GLU A 559 42.64 -21.64 5.68
C GLU A 559 43.69 -21.18 6.71
N LYS A 560 44.02 -22.02 7.70
CA LYS A 560 45.07 -21.72 8.70
C LYS A 560 46.49 -21.76 8.13
N THR A 561 46.72 -22.60 7.13
CA THR A 561 48.05 -22.78 6.52
C THR A 561 48.38 -21.63 5.59
N ASP A 562 47.39 -21.15 4.83
CA ASP A 562 47.58 -20.03 3.92
C ASP A 562 46.26 -19.28 3.71
N SER A 563 46.25 -18.01 4.12
CA SER A 563 45.06 -17.15 4.05
C SER A 563 44.61 -16.87 2.61
N GLN A 564 45.44 -17.17 1.60
CA GLN A 564 45.05 -17.06 0.19
C GLN A 564 43.96 -18.06 -0.23
N PHE A 565 43.73 -19.12 0.55
CA PHE A 565 42.69 -20.12 0.28
C PHE A 565 41.38 -19.88 1.04
N ALA A 566 41.25 -18.76 1.76
CA ALA A 566 40.03 -18.43 2.51
C ALA A 566 38.78 -18.41 1.62
N TRP A 567 38.90 -17.88 0.39
CA TRP A 567 37.80 -17.86 -0.57
C TRP A 567 37.32 -19.27 -0.96
N PHE A 568 38.24 -20.24 -1.03
CA PHE A 568 37.91 -21.63 -1.35
C PHE A 568 37.25 -22.31 -0.14
N ALA A 569 37.73 -22.03 1.06
CA ALA A 569 37.12 -22.50 2.31
C ALA A 569 35.67 -22.00 2.47
N ASP A 570 35.40 -20.72 2.16
CA ASP A 570 34.07 -20.12 2.23
C ASP A 570 33.06 -20.75 1.25
N GLN A 571 33.53 -21.36 0.15
CA GLN A 571 32.65 -22.08 -0.77
C GLN A 571 32.31 -23.49 -0.31
N VAL A 572 33.24 -24.18 0.35
CA VAL A 572 33.06 -25.60 0.72
C VAL A 572 32.50 -25.76 2.14
N ARG A 573 32.83 -24.87 3.08
CA ARG A 573 32.41 -24.92 4.49
C ARG A 573 30.88 -24.93 4.68
N PRO A 574 30.07 -24.04 4.08
CA PRO A 574 28.62 -24.07 4.25
C PRO A 574 27.98 -25.34 3.69
N LEU A 575 28.59 -25.93 2.66
CA LEU A 575 28.14 -27.19 2.07
C LEU A 575 28.48 -28.38 2.99
N ALA A 576 29.65 -28.35 3.64
CA ALA A 576 30.06 -29.35 4.63
C ALA A 576 29.18 -29.28 5.89
N GLU A 577 28.97 -28.11 6.47
CA GLU A 577 28.08 -27.91 7.63
C GLU A 577 26.64 -28.33 7.34
N GLY A 578 26.18 -28.14 6.10
CA GLY A 578 24.88 -28.59 5.63
C GLY A 578 24.80 -30.06 5.19
N PHE A 579 25.87 -30.86 5.38
CA PHE A 579 26.00 -32.25 4.92
C PHE A 579 25.66 -32.46 3.42
N GLN A 580 25.95 -31.45 2.58
CA GLN A 580 25.60 -31.43 1.15
C GLN A 580 26.68 -32.09 0.27
N VAL A 581 27.04 -33.34 0.58
CA VAL A 581 28.14 -34.11 -0.03
C VAL A 581 28.13 -34.09 -1.58
N ARG A 582 26.94 -34.20 -2.18
CA ARG A 582 26.79 -34.18 -3.64
C ARG A 582 27.19 -32.84 -4.26
N LYS A 583 26.83 -31.72 -3.61
CA LYS A 583 27.19 -30.38 -4.09
C LYS A 583 28.66 -30.07 -3.85
N ILE A 584 29.24 -30.57 -2.75
CA ILE A 584 30.69 -30.50 -2.52
C ILE A 584 31.44 -31.20 -3.65
N SER A 585 30.98 -32.39 -4.04
CA SER A 585 31.57 -33.17 -5.12
C SER A 585 31.48 -32.44 -6.47
N GLU A 586 30.30 -31.93 -6.83
CA GLU A 586 30.07 -31.17 -8.07
C GLU A 586 30.93 -29.88 -8.12
N LEU A 587 31.09 -29.20 -6.98
CA LEU A 587 31.94 -28.02 -6.85
C LEU A 587 33.42 -28.38 -7.04
N LEU A 588 33.93 -29.39 -6.34
CA LEU A 588 35.33 -29.81 -6.43
C LEU A 588 35.67 -30.37 -7.82
N GLU A 589 34.74 -31.07 -8.46
CA GLU A 589 34.89 -31.55 -9.84
C GLU A 589 35.02 -30.39 -10.84
N SER A 590 34.30 -29.28 -10.61
CA SER A 590 34.42 -28.08 -11.43
C SER A 590 35.82 -27.45 -11.38
N PHE A 591 36.52 -27.56 -10.24
CA PHE A 591 37.90 -27.10 -10.10
C PHE A 591 38.91 -28.06 -10.72
N LEU A 592 38.67 -29.37 -10.65
CA LEU A 592 39.52 -30.36 -11.32
C LEU A 592 39.43 -30.24 -12.85
N ASN A 593 38.23 -30.04 -13.39
CA ASN A 593 37.99 -29.97 -14.83
C ASN A 593 38.51 -28.67 -15.48
N LYS A 594 38.68 -27.58 -14.72
CA LYS A 594 39.26 -26.31 -15.21
C LYS A 594 40.74 -26.41 -15.59
N LYS A 595 41.47 -27.44 -15.13
CA LYS A 595 42.92 -27.59 -15.38
C LYS A 595 43.27 -28.49 -16.57
N ASP A 596 42.31 -29.24 -17.10
CA ASP A 596 42.51 -30.12 -18.27
C ASP A 596 42.11 -29.45 -19.62
N SER A 597 41.72 -28.17 -19.58
CA SER A 597 41.40 -27.30 -20.72
C SER A 597 42.33 -26.10 -20.77
#